data_AF-A0A9P8JN56-F1
#
_entry.id   AF-A0A9P8JN56-F1
#
_cell.length_a   1.000
_cell.length_b   1.000
_cell.length_c   1.000
_cell.angle_alpha   90.00
_cell.angle_beta   90.00
_cell.angle_gamma   90.00
#
_symmetry.space_group_name_H-M   'P 1'
#
loop_
_entity.id
_entity.type
_entity.pdbx_description
1 polymer ?
#
loop_
_entity_poly.entity_id
_entity_poly.type
_entity_poly.pdbx_seq_one_letter_code
_entity_poly.pdbx_strand_id
1 'polypeptide(L)'
;MLEGLVSNLLNRFLGMYVQNFDPKQLNVGIWSGDVKLRDLELRREALDQLHLPINVVEGHLGSLTLSIPWSNLRGKPVQVKIEDVYLLAAPREDQDYNPEDQDKRDHAVKMEKLDSAELLKERTAEGMSQEEQQKNQSFTASLVTAIVDNLQISVKNVHVRYEDSISDPGHPFAAGLTLQELSAVSTDENWKPTFIQSTSAGSTHKLATLGALAIYWDTDAKLLGSGKGSQTAEEQGIDRTTIIDKFRDMIAKKDDTEFGAHQYILKPVTGRAGLEIDKTGKLDRPKMKARLLFNELGFVIDDDQYRDALMLVDLFHYFIRHQEYRKFQPKSSPKEDPRAWLRFATKSVYDKIHERNRRWTWAYFKERRDDRIKYIDLFKKKKKEEKLTPEEV
;
A
#
# COMPACT_ATOMS: atom_id res chain seq x y z
N MET A 1 -11.03 2.38 25.18
CA MET A 1 -9.56 2.27 24.96
C MET A 1 -9.24 1.64 23.61
N LEU A 2 -9.95 0.58 23.18
CA LEU A 2 -9.74 -0.05 21.87
C LEU A 2 -10.28 0.81 20.71
N GLU A 3 -11.36 1.53 20.94
CA GLU A 3 -11.97 2.46 19.99
C GLU A 3 -10.95 3.51 19.57
N GLY A 4 -10.22 4.09 20.53
CA GLY A 4 -9.13 5.04 20.29
C GLY A 4 -7.96 4.45 19.51
N LEU A 5 -7.58 3.20 19.79
CA LEU A 5 -6.51 2.50 19.07
C LEU A 5 -6.91 2.23 17.61
N VAL A 6 -8.13 1.75 17.38
CA VAL A 6 -8.69 1.52 16.05
C VAL A 6 -8.84 2.84 15.29
N SER A 7 -9.29 3.91 15.96
CA SER A 7 -9.31 5.28 15.44
C SER A 7 -7.95 5.74 14.97
N ASN A 8 -6.93 5.61 15.81
CA ASN A 8 -5.58 6.06 15.48
C ASN A 8 -5.01 5.25 14.31
N LEU A 9 -5.23 3.93 14.30
CA LEU A 9 -4.78 3.05 13.22
C LEU A 9 -5.47 3.37 11.89
N LEU A 10 -6.78 3.58 11.90
CA LEU A 10 -7.55 3.90 10.68
C LEU A 10 -7.27 5.30 10.17
N ASN A 11 -7.22 6.31 11.04
CA ASN A 11 -6.82 7.67 10.64
C ASN A 11 -5.44 7.66 10.01
N ARG A 12 -4.50 6.88 10.57
CA ARG A 12 -3.17 6.75 10.01
C ARG A 12 -3.20 6.03 8.67
N PHE A 13 -3.88 4.88 8.57
CA PHE A 13 -3.99 4.12 7.33
C PHE A 13 -4.63 4.95 6.21
N LEU A 14 -5.79 5.54 6.46
CA LEU A 14 -6.47 6.42 5.51
C LEU A 14 -5.64 7.68 5.23
N GLY A 15 -4.97 8.24 6.24
CA GLY A 15 -4.06 9.37 6.11
C GLY A 15 -2.97 9.15 5.07
N MET A 16 -2.46 7.92 4.95
CA MET A 16 -1.40 7.56 4.01
C MET A 16 -1.88 7.42 2.56
N TYR A 17 -3.12 6.98 2.34
CA TYR A 17 -3.61 6.66 0.99
C TYR A 17 -4.67 7.60 0.48
N VAL A 18 -5.37 8.33 1.36
CA VAL A 18 -6.55 9.13 1.03
C VAL A 18 -6.33 10.61 1.36
N GLN A 19 -6.73 11.49 0.45
CA GLN A 19 -6.57 12.94 0.55
C GLN A 19 -7.71 13.61 1.33
N ASN A 20 -8.95 13.20 1.06
CA ASN A 20 -10.16 13.99 1.31
C ASN A 20 -11.08 13.38 2.39
N PHE A 21 -10.54 13.00 3.55
CA PHE A 21 -11.37 12.56 4.69
C PHE A 21 -11.15 13.42 5.95
N ASP A 22 -12.21 13.58 6.75
CA ASP A 22 -12.14 14.29 8.04
C ASP A 22 -11.86 13.30 9.19
N PRO A 23 -10.69 13.40 9.86
CA PRO A 23 -10.37 12.56 11.01
C PRO A 23 -11.40 12.63 12.15
N LYS A 24 -12.07 13.77 12.32
CA LYS A 24 -13.09 13.95 13.36
C LYS A 24 -14.34 13.13 13.06
N GLN A 25 -14.81 13.17 11.81
CA GLN A 25 -15.96 12.36 11.37
C GLN A 25 -15.63 10.87 11.45
N LEU A 26 -14.41 10.47 11.08
CA LEU A 26 -13.96 9.09 11.23
C LEU A 26 -14.00 8.65 12.69
N ASN A 27 -13.48 9.47 13.61
CA ASN A 27 -13.49 9.15 15.04
C ASN A 27 -14.91 8.97 15.58
N VAL A 28 -15.83 9.87 15.24
CA VAL A 28 -17.24 9.77 15.66
C VAL A 28 -17.88 8.49 15.11
N GLY A 29 -17.66 8.18 13.83
CA GLY A 29 -18.16 6.95 13.22
C GLY A 29 -17.60 5.70 13.89
N ILE A 30 -16.29 5.68 14.19
CA ILE A 30 -15.66 4.56 14.87
C ILE A 30 -16.25 4.38 16.26
N TRP A 31 -16.51 5.44 17.02
CA TRP A 31 -17.11 5.34 18.35
C TRP A 31 -18.55 4.84 18.32
N SER A 32 -19.30 5.19 17.27
CA SER A 32 -20.65 4.67 17.05
C SER A 32 -20.66 3.19 16.63
N GLY A 33 -19.55 2.69 16.10
CA GLY A 33 -19.41 1.34 15.55
C GLY A 33 -19.72 1.26 14.06
N ASP A 34 -20.29 2.28 13.43
CA ASP A 34 -20.56 2.30 11.99
C ASP A 34 -19.91 3.50 11.32
N VAL A 35 -18.97 3.22 10.41
CA VAL A 35 -18.28 4.20 9.58
C VAL A 35 -18.65 3.95 8.14
N LYS A 36 -19.05 4.99 7.42
CA LYS A 36 -19.20 4.95 5.97
C LYS A 36 -18.58 6.19 5.35
N LEU A 37 -17.48 5.99 4.65
CA LEU A 37 -16.85 6.99 3.80
C LEU A 37 -17.23 6.72 2.35
N ARG A 38 -17.39 7.78 1.57
CA ARG A 38 -17.74 7.71 0.14
C ARG A 38 -16.88 8.69 -0.64
N ASP A 39 -16.73 8.41 -1.92
CA ASP A 39 -16.10 9.32 -2.90
C ASP A 39 -14.71 9.80 -2.45
N LEU A 40 -13.92 8.85 -1.96
CA LEU A 40 -12.57 9.09 -1.47
C LEU A 40 -11.59 9.21 -2.64
N GLU A 41 -10.60 10.08 -2.47
CA GLU A 41 -9.55 10.37 -3.44
C GLU A 41 -8.22 9.84 -2.93
N LEU A 42 -7.55 9.04 -3.76
CA LEU A 42 -6.25 8.50 -3.39
C LEU A 42 -5.15 9.54 -3.56
N ARG A 43 -4.13 9.49 -2.71
CA ARG A 43 -2.94 10.34 -2.79
C ARG A 43 -2.14 10.04 -4.05
N ARG A 44 -1.52 11.07 -4.62
CA ARG A 44 -0.54 10.94 -5.70
C ARG A 44 0.61 10.01 -5.31
N GLU A 45 1.00 10.04 -4.03
CA GLU A 45 2.06 9.25 -3.41
C GLU A 45 1.59 7.92 -2.82
N ALA A 46 0.34 7.50 -3.06
CA ALA A 46 -0.23 6.29 -2.43
C ALA A 46 0.55 5.00 -2.75
N LEU A 47 1.34 4.99 -3.83
CA LEU A 47 2.16 3.85 -4.26
C LEU A 47 3.66 3.99 -3.90
N ASP A 48 4.07 5.07 -3.23
CA ASP A 48 5.49 5.36 -2.94
C ASP A 48 6.13 4.31 -2.01
N GLN A 49 5.31 3.66 -1.19
CA GLN A 49 5.74 2.55 -0.32
C GLN A 49 6.26 1.34 -1.11
N LEU A 50 5.83 1.17 -2.36
CA LEU A 50 6.31 0.10 -3.24
C LEU A 50 7.72 0.40 -3.77
N HIS A 51 8.25 1.60 -3.51
CA HIS A 51 9.55 2.05 -4.03
C HIS A 51 9.62 1.99 -5.56
N LEU A 52 8.49 2.22 -6.23
CA LEU A 52 8.37 2.23 -7.69
C LEU A 52 8.37 3.67 -8.23
N PRO A 53 8.95 3.93 -9.42
CA PRO A 53 9.03 5.26 -10.02
C PRO A 53 7.72 5.65 -10.73
N ILE A 54 6.60 5.56 -10.03
CA ILE A 54 5.25 5.80 -10.56
C ILE A 54 4.52 6.85 -9.74
N ASN A 55 3.59 7.56 -10.37
CA ASN A 55 2.66 8.47 -9.71
C ASN A 55 1.23 8.03 -9.96
N VAL A 56 0.35 8.26 -8.99
CA VAL A 56 -1.10 8.14 -9.20
C VAL A 56 -1.58 9.40 -9.94
N VAL A 57 -2.08 9.22 -11.16
CA VAL A 57 -2.67 10.27 -12.00
C VAL A 57 -4.11 10.55 -11.58
N GLU A 58 -4.87 9.48 -11.32
CA GLU A 58 -6.24 9.52 -10.79
C GLU A 58 -6.43 8.35 -9.83
N GLY A 59 -7.11 8.60 -8.71
CA GLY A 59 -7.38 7.56 -7.73
C GLY A 59 -8.72 7.77 -7.04
N HIS A 60 -9.61 6.80 -7.19
CA HIS A 60 -10.96 6.85 -6.65
C HIS A 60 -11.24 5.62 -5.78
N LEU A 61 -11.84 5.86 -4.63
CA LEU A 61 -12.39 4.84 -3.75
C LEU A 61 -13.85 5.20 -3.48
N GLY A 62 -14.78 4.50 -4.14
CA GLY A 62 -16.20 4.84 -4.13
C GLY A 62 -16.84 4.70 -2.76
N SER A 63 -16.59 3.60 -2.05
CA SER A 63 -16.98 3.54 -0.64
C SER A 63 -16.10 2.64 0.24
N LEU A 64 -15.94 3.08 1.48
CA LEU A 64 -15.35 2.31 2.58
C LEU A 64 -16.36 2.26 3.72
N THR A 65 -16.89 1.07 4.00
CA THR A 65 -17.80 0.84 5.11
C THR A 65 -17.15 -0.08 6.13
N LEU A 66 -17.13 0.34 7.39
CA LEU A 66 -16.62 -0.42 8.51
C LEU A 66 -17.72 -0.52 9.57
N SER A 67 -18.10 -1.74 9.93
CA SER A 67 -19.07 -2.00 11.00
C SER A 67 -18.40 -2.83 12.10
N ILE A 68 -18.24 -2.21 13.27
CA ILE A 68 -17.64 -2.76 14.48
C ILE A 68 -18.72 -2.84 15.56
N PRO A 69 -19.17 -4.05 15.92
CA PRO A 69 -20.20 -4.22 16.94
C PRO A 69 -19.58 -4.11 18.35
N TRP A 70 -19.21 -2.91 18.80
CA TRP A 70 -18.55 -2.69 20.11
C TRP A 70 -19.29 -3.32 21.29
N SER A 71 -20.63 -3.27 21.27
CA SER A 71 -21.46 -3.86 22.32
C SER A 71 -21.48 -5.39 22.30
N ASN A 72 -21.06 -6.04 21.20
CA ASN A 72 -21.09 -7.49 21.04
C ASN A 72 -20.00 -8.05 20.10
N LEU A 73 -18.73 -7.72 20.35
CA LEU A 73 -17.59 -8.22 19.56
C LEU A 73 -17.41 -9.75 19.63
N ARG A 74 -17.99 -10.40 20.65
CA ARG A 74 -17.99 -11.87 20.82
C ARG A 74 -19.21 -12.56 20.22
N GLY A 75 -20.17 -11.84 19.68
CA GLY A 75 -21.39 -12.41 19.09
C GLY A 75 -21.73 -11.89 17.71
N LYS A 76 -21.02 -10.86 17.21
CA LYS A 76 -21.16 -10.33 15.84
C LYS A 76 -19.78 -10.08 15.23
N PRO A 77 -19.60 -10.36 13.93
CA PRO A 77 -18.33 -10.14 13.24
C PRO A 77 -18.08 -8.65 12.96
N VAL A 78 -16.81 -8.28 12.88
CA VAL A 78 -16.40 -6.98 12.34
C VAL A 78 -16.44 -7.08 10.82
N GLN A 79 -17.10 -6.14 10.14
CA GLN A 79 -17.25 -6.14 8.69
C GLN A 79 -16.53 -4.94 8.07
N VAL A 80 -15.70 -5.22 7.07
CA VAL A 80 -15.03 -4.22 6.24
C VAL A 80 -15.48 -4.43 4.79
N LYS A 81 -16.07 -3.39 4.20
CA LYS A 81 -16.50 -3.39 2.80
C LYS A 81 -15.80 -2.24 2.07
N ILE A 82 -15.12 -2.59 0.99
CA ILE A 82 -14.40 -1.67 0.12
C ILE A 82 -15.01 -1.87 -1.27
N GLU A 83 -15.53 -0.81 -1.88
CA GLU A 83 -16.17 -0.89 -3.18
C GLU A 83 -15.63 0.21 -4.10
N ASP A 84 -15.46 -0.13 -5.37
CA ASP A 84 -15.05 0.78 -6.45
C ASP A 84 -13.67 1.41 -6.20
N VAL A 85 -12.62 0.58 -6.24
CA VAL A 85 -11.23 1.02 -6.10
C VAL A 85 -10.60 1.14 -7.49
N TYR A 86 -10.48 2.37 -7.98
CA TYR A 86 -9.92 2.68 -9.29
C TYR A 86 -8.64 3.48 -9.13
N LEU A 87 -7.57 3.02 -9.77
CA LEU A 87 -6.27 3.67 -9.71
C LEU A 87 -5.66 3.71 -11.10
N LEU A 88 -5.41 4.92 -11.61
CA LEU A 88 -4.63 5.19 -12.80
C LEU A 88 -3.22 5.64 -12.40
N ALA A 89 -2.21 4.85 -12.71
CA ALA A 89 -0.81 5.15 -12.46
C ALA A 89 -0.07 5.41 -13.78
N ALA A 90 0.98 6.23 -13.72
CA ALA A 90 1.85 6.50 -14.85
C ALA A 90 3.31 6.70 -14.39
N PRO A 91 4.31 6.46 -15.27
CA PRO A 91 5.72 6.65 -14.94
C PRO A 91 6.02 8.10 -14.56
N ARG A 92 6.94 8.28 -13.61
CA ARG A 92 7.45 9.61 -13.23
C ARG A 92 8.37 10.15 -14.32
N GLU A 93 8.16 11.41 -14.74
CA GLU A 93 9.07 12.09 -15.65
C GLU A 93 10.31 12.64 -14.93
N ASP A 94 11.43 12.73 -15.67
CA ASP A 94 12.73 13.19 -15.18
C ASP A 94 12.79 14.70 -14.88
N GLN A 95 11.87 15.52 -15.42
CA GLN A 95 11.98 16.99 -15.39
C GLN A 95 11.52 17.64 -14.07
N ASP A 96 10.85 16.90 -13.18
CA ASP A 96 10.24 17.42 -11.93
C ASP A 96 11.05 17.08 -10.66
N TYR A 97 12.37 16.90 -10.76
CA TYR A 97 13.19 16.67 -9.56
C TYR A 97 13.32 17.97 -8.73
N ASN A 98 12.42 18.12 -7.75
CA ASN A 98 12.61 19.05 -6.65
C ASN A 98 13.27 18.31 -5.48
N PRO A 99 14.51 18.66 -5.07
CA PRO A 99 15.18 18.02 -3.94
C PRO A 99 14.36 18.13 -2.65
N GLU A 100 13.62 19.23 -2.44
CA GLU A 100 12.79 19.40 -1.25
C GLU A 100 11.61 18.43 -1.20
N ASP A 101 10.96 18.19 -2.34
CA ASP A 101 9.81 17.27 -2.39
C ASP A 101 10.26 15.81 -2.34
N GLN A 102 11.45 15.51 -2.85
CA GLN A 102 12.10 14.22 -2.68
C GLN A 102 12.43 13.97 -1.20
N ASP A 103 13.05 14.94 -0.53
CA ASP A 103 13.40 14.84 0.89
C ASP A 103 12.15 14.70 1.77
N LYS A 104 11.07 15.44 1.46
CA LYS A 104 9.77 15.28 2.15
C LYS A 104 9.21 13.87 1.98
N ARG A 105 9.26 13.30 0.77
CA ARG A 105 8.79 11.94 0.49
C ARG A 105 9.64 10.88 1.19
N ASP A 106 10.95 10.99 1.09
CA ASP A 106 11.88 10.06 1.74
C ASP A 106 11.73 10.14 3.27
N HIS A 107 11.52 11.34 3.80
CA HIS A 107 11.20 11.56 5.22
C HIS A 107 9.85 10.93 5.59
N ALA A 108 8.80 11.09 4.77
CA ALA A 108 7.50 10.49 5.01
C ALA A 108 7.58 8.95 5.07
N VAL A 109 8.25 8.32 4.09
CA VAL A 109 8.47 6.86 4.07
C VAL A 109 9.31 6.39 5.27
N LYS A 110 10.31 7.19 5.69
CA LYS A 110 11.13 6.85 6.86
C LYS A 110 10.37 6.97 8.17
N MET A 111 9.61 8.06 8.35
CA MET A 111 8.73 8.26 9.50
C MET A 111 7.70 7.14 9.57
N GLU A 112 7.14 6.72 8.44
CA GLU A 112 6.23 5.59 8.38
C GLU A 112 6.89 4.28 8.86
N LYS A 113 8.11 3.98 8.41
CA LYS A 113 8.87 2.80 8.86
C LYS A 113 9.10 2.84 10.37
N LEU A 114 9.47 4.01 10.92
CA LEU A 114 9.62 4.20 12.36
C LEU A 114 8.30 3.98 13.10
N ASP A 115 7.24 4.63 12.64
CA ASP A 115 5.93 4.57 13.25
C ASP A 115 5.35 3.14 13.18
N SER A 116 5.67 2.36 12.14
CA SER A 116 5.26 0.94 12.03
C SER A 116 6.03 0.04 13.01
N ALA A 117 7.31 0.34 13.24
CA ALA A 117 8.14 -0.34 14.23
C ALA A 117 7.71 0.03 15.67
N GLU A 118 7.22 1.25 15.88
CA GLU A 118 6.65 1.68 17.17
C GLU A 118 5.35 0.95 17.49
N LEU A 119 4.43 0.77 16.53
CA LEU A 119 3.21 -0.03 16.74
C LEU A 119 3.50 -1.47 17.22
N LEU A 120 4.59 -2.07 16.73
CA LEU A 120 5.03 -3.39 17.17
C LEU A 120 5.63 -3.37 18.59
N LYS A 121 6.24 -2.25 19.00
CA LYS A 121 6.91 -2.08 20.30
C LYS A 121 6.01 -1.57 21.42
N GLU A 122 4.99 -0.76 21.13
CA GLU A 122 3.99 -0.31 22.12
C GLU A 122 3.15 -1.46 22.69
N ARG A 123 3.26 -2.67 22.12
CA ARG A 123 2.82 -3.91 22.76
C ARG A 123 3.51 -4.18 24.10
N THR A 124 4.68 -3.59 24.35
CA THR A 124 5.42 -3.66 25.61
C THR A 124 5.20 -2.34 26.35
N ALA A 125 4.09 -2.23 27.09
CA ALA A 125 3.79 -1.05 27.88
C ALA A 125 4.99 -0.71 28.79
N GLU A 126 5.46 0.52 28.83
CA GLU A 126 6.44 0.99 29.81
C GLU A 126 5.68 1.84 30.84
N GLY A 127 5.84 1.54 32.14
CA GLY A 127 5.25 2.31 33.25
C GLY A 127 4.11 1.63 34.03
N MET A 128 3.72 0.42 33.67
CA MET A 128 2.78 -0.40 34.46
C MET A 128 3.53 -1.44 35.29
N SER A 129 2.95 -1.88 36.41
CA SER A 129 3.47 -3.04 37.13
C SER A 129 3.48 -4.27 36.20
N GLN A 130 4.42 -5.21 36.38
CA GLN A 130 4.51 -6.41 35.55
C GLN A 130 3.18 -7.21 35.50
N GLU A 131 2.41 -7.19 36.60
CA GLU A 131 1.11 -7.83 36.69
C GLU A 131 0.01 -7.11 35.90
N GLU A 132 -0.04 -5.77 35.93
CA GLU A 132 -1.00 -5.00 35.14
C GLU A 132 -0.65 -5.02 33.65
N GLN A 133 0.65 -5.03 33.30
CA GLN A 133 1.14 -5.25 31.94
C GLN A 133 0.66 -6.60 31.41
N GLN A 134 0.84 -7.68 32.17
CA GLN A 134 0.38 -9.01 31.78
C GLN A 134 -1.15 -9.07 31.65
N LYS A 135 -1.91 -8.45 32.56
CA LYS A 135 -3.38 -8.42 32.52
C LYS A 135 -3.91 -7.58 31.34
N ASN A 136 -3.37 -6.39 31.09
CA ASN A 136 -3.77 -5.56 29.96
C ASN A 136 -3.32 -6.14 28.63
N GLN A 137 -2.13 -6.73 28.53
CA GLN A 137 -1.70 -7.45 27.33
C GLN A 137 -2.60 -8.65 27.06
N SER A 138 -2.97 -9.43 28.08
CA SER A 138 -3.86 -10.58 27.93
C SER A 138 -5.28 -10.15 27.48
N PHE A 139 -5.83 -9.11 28.10
CA PHE A 139 -7.15 -8.60 27.74
C PHE A 139 -7.18 -8.02 26.31
N THR A 140 -6.22 -7.17 25.96
CA THR A 140 -6.12 -6.57 24.61
C THR A 140 -5.81 -7.62 23.55
N ALA A 141 -4.92 -8.58 23.82
CA ALA A 141 -4.64 -9.69 22.92
C ALA A 141 -5.90 -10.54 22.68
N SER A 142 -6.69 -10.82 23.71
CA SER A 142 -7.94 -11.59 23.56
C SER A 142 -8.98 -10.86 22.69
N LEU A 143 -9.08 -9.53 22.82
CA LEU A 143 -10.00 -8.71 22.02
C LEU A 143 -9.54 -8.55 20.58
N VAL A 144 -8.24 -8.30 20.35
CA VAL A 144 -7.66 -8.26 19.00
C VAL A 144 -7.83 -9.61 18.32
N THR A 145 -7.60 -10.71 19.04
CA THR A 145 -7.82 -12.07 18.51
C THR A 145 -9.29 -12.25 18.13
N ALA A 146 -10.24 -11.88 19.00
CA ALA A 146 -11.67 -11.97 18.69
C ALA A 146 -12.08 -11.16 17.44
N ILE A 147 -11.50 -9.96 17.26
CA ILE A 147 -11.69 -9.13 16.06
C ILE A 147 -11.12 -9.83 14.83
N VAL A 148 -9.85 -10.26 14.87
CA VAL A 148 -9.17 -10.90 13.73
C VAL A 148 -9.87 -12.19 13.32
N ASP A 149 -10.33 -12.96 14.29
CA ASP A 149 -10.99 -14.26 14.09
C ASP A 149 -12.28 -14.16 13.32
N ASN A 150 -13.05 -13.11 13.60
CA ASN A 150 -14.36 -12.87 13.00
C ASN A 150 -14.36 -11.68 12.04
N LEU A 151 -13.18 -11.19 11.63
CA LEU A 151 -13.07 -10.13 10.63
C LEU A 151 -13.52 -10.67 9.27
N GLN A 152 -14.60 -10.07 8.76
CA GLN A 152 -15.12 -10.28 7.43
C GLN A 152 -14.70 -9.12 6.53
N ILE A 153 -14.08 -9.44 5.40
CA ILE A 153 -13.62 -8.45 4.43
C ILE A 153 -14.33 -8.73 3.11
N SER A 154 -14.82 -7.69 2.47
CA SER A 154 -15.36 -7.72 1.10
C SER A 154 -14.77 -6.56 0.32
N VAL A 155 -14.04 -6.85 -0.73
CA VAL A 155 -13.49 -5.88 -1.67
C VAL A 155 -14.15 -6.14 -3.01
N LYS A 156 -14.74 -5.12 -3.63
CA LYS A 156 -15.43 -5.24 -4.92
C LYS A 156 -14.98 -4.17 -5.89
N ASN A 157 -14.97 -4.52 -7.16
CA ASN A 157 -14.64 -3.64 -8.29
C ASN A 157 -13.31 -2.92 -8.08
N VAL A 158 -12.22 -3.69 -8.04
CA VAL A 158 -10.87 -3.13 -8.03
C VAL A 158 -10.34 -3.14 -9.44
N HIS A 159 -9.81 -2.01 -9.88
CA HIS A 159 -9.09 -1.91 -11.13
C HIS A 159 -7.92 -0.94 -10.99
N VAL A 160 -6.72 -1.49 -11.05
CA VAL A 160 -5.46 -0.76 -11.05
C VAL A 160 -4.91 -0.81 -12.46
N ARG A 161 -4.72 0.35 -13.10
CA ARG A 161 -4.22 0.49 -14.46
C ARG A 161 -2.97 1.37 -14.45
N TYR A 162 -1.92 0.88 -15.06
CA TYR A 162 -0.66 1.56 -15.31
C TYR A 162 -0.58 1.89 -16.80
N GLU A 163 -0.35 3.16 -17.13
CA GLU A 163 -0.21 3.65 -18.49
C GLU A 163 1.18 4.21 -18.70
N ASP A 164 1.84 3.79 -19.78
CA ASP A 164 3.19 4.22 -20.10
C ASP A 164 3.30 4.60 -21.58
N SER A 165 3.73 5.83 -21.82
CA SER A 165 4.09 6.35 -23.15
C SER A 165 5.56 6.78 -23.25
N ILE A 166 6.37 6.46 -22.25
CA ILE A 166 7.76 6.90 -22.07
C ILE A 166 8.73 5.74 -22.36
N SER A 167 8.43 4.54 -21.86
CA SER A 167 9.31 3.36 -21.98
C SER A 167 9.66 3.01 -23.42
N ASP A 168 8.67 2.98 -24.31
CA ASP A 168 8.84 2.69 -25.73
C ASP A 168 8.18 3.78 -26.59
N PRO A 169 8.95 4.80 -27.02
CA PRO A 169 8.43 5.89 -27.83
C PRO A 169 7.86 5.40 -29.17
N GLY A 170 6.52 5.40 -29.28
CA GLY A 170 5.79 4.93 -30.47
C GLY A 170 4.87 3.75 -30.19
N HIS A 171 5.11 3.03 -29.10
CA HIS A 171 4.32 1.88 -28.64
C HIS A 171 3.83 2.11 -27.21
N PRO A 172 2.82 2.98 -26.99
CA PRO A 172 2.24 3.16 -25.67
C PRO A 172 1.56 1.87 -25.23
N PHE A 173 1.73 1.48 -23.97
CA PHE A 173 1.08 0.29 -23.44
C PHE A 173 0.34 0.59 -22.14
N ALA A 174 -0.57 -0.31 -21.79
CA ALA A 174 -1.28 -0.25 -20.53
C ALA A 174 -1.36 -1.62 -19.86
N ALA A 175 -0.79 -1.71 -18.66
CA ALA A 175 -0.86 -2.91 -17.84
C ALA A 175 -1.87 -2.71 -16.72
N GLY A 176 -2.66 -3.72 -16.39
CA GLY A 176 -3.63 -3.56 -15.31
C GLY A 176 -4.02 -4.85 -14.62
N LEU A 177 -4.54 -4.68 -13.42
CA LEU A 177 -5.12 -5.72 -12.58
C LEU A 177 -6.58 -5.37 -12.34
N THR A 178 -7.47 -6.30 -12.67
CA THR A 178 -8.90 -6.19 -12.39
C THR A 178 -9.33 -7.28 -11.43
N LEU A 179 -10.21 -6.95 -10.49
CA LEU A 179 -10.79 -7.88 -9.55
C LEU A 179 -12.24 -7.47 -9.31
N GLN A 180 -13.16 -8.37 -9.66
CA GLN A 180 -14.58 -8.13 -9.44
C GLN A 180 -14.93 -8.25 -7.95
N GLU A 181 -14.48 -9.31 -7.29
CA GLU A 181 -14.79 -9.56 -5.89
C GLU A 181 -13.68 -10.35 -5.19
N LEU A 182 -13.26 -9.89 -4.02
CA LEU A 182 -12.51 -10.66 -3.04
C LEU A 182 -13.25 -10.57 -1.72
N SER A 183 -13.78 -11.69 -1.24
CA SER A 183 -14.37 -11.77 0.08
C SER A 183 -13.63 -12.77 0.94
N ALA A 184 -13.57 -12.53 2.24
CA ALA A 184 -13.02 -13.45 3.23
C ALA A 184 -13.96 -13.49 4.44
N VAL A 185 -14.47 -14.68 4.75
CA VAL A 185 -15.39 -14.92 5.86
C VAL A 185 -14.89 -16.04 6.76
N SER A 186 -15.19 -15.95 8.05
CA SER A 186 -14.88 -17.01 9.00
C SER A 186 -15.86 -18.18 8.83
N THR A 187 -15.36 -19.40 8.93
CA THR A 187 -16.14 -20.63 8.72
C THR A 187 -15.91 -21.66 9.81
N ASP A 188 -16.76 -22.68 9.86
CA ASP A 188 -16.54 -23.87 10.69
C ASP A 188 -15.53 -24.84 10.05
N GLU A 189 -15.36 -26.02 10.67
CA GLU A 189 -14.54 -27.13 10.17
C GLU A 189 -15.01 -27.69 8.82
N ASN A 190 -16.27 -27.44 8.45
CA ASN A 190 -16.90 -27.90 7.22
C ASN A 190 -17.00 -26.79 6.16
N TRP A 191 -16.29 -25.68 6.33
CA TRP A 191 -16.27 -24.52 5.41
C TRP A 191 -17.65 -23.84 5.24
N LYS A 192 -18.54 -23.99 6.22
CA LYS A 192 -19.81 -23.25 6.24
C LYS A 192 -19.60 -21.90 6.94
N PRO A 193 -20.00 -20.78 6.32
CA PRO A 193 -19.93 -19.47 6.95
C PRO A 193 -20.71 -19.48 8.27
N THR A 194 -20.01 -19.26 9.38
CA THR A 194 -20.62 -19.18 10.70
C THR A 194 -19.79 -18.26 11.58
N PHE A 195 -20.44 -17.71 12.61
CA PHE A 195 -19.74 -16.93 13.62
C PHE A 195 -18.97 -17.88 14.55
N ILE A 196 -17.65 -17.69 14.67
CA ILE A 196 -16.82 -18.52 15.53
C ILE A 196 -16.83 -17.89 16.91
N GLN A 197 -17.57 -18.50 17.85
CA GLN A 197 -17.44 -18.18 19.26
C GLN A 197 -16.03 -18.59 19.72
N SER A 198 -15.36 -17.72 20.48
CA SER A 198 -13.94 -17.82 20.88
C SER A 198 -13.55 -19.06 21.71
N THR A 199 -14.43 -20.06 21.79
CA THR A 199 -14.31 -21.34 22.50
C THR A 199 -13.81 -22.50 21.63
N SER A 200 -13.69 -22.35 20.30
CA SER A 200 -13.03 -23.38 19.45
C SER A 200 -11.51 -23.32 19.64
N ALA A 201 -11.05 -24.10 20.63
CA ALA A 201 -9.76 -24.00 21.31
C ALA A 201 -8.50 -24.45 20.51
N GLY A 202 -8.44 -24.24 19.19
CA GLY A 202 -7.22 -24.62 18.45
C GLY A 202 -7.00 -23.98 17.09
N SER A 203 -8.02 -24.00 16.22
CA SER A 203 -7.88 -23.52 14.85
C SER A 203 -8.95 -22.50 14.47
N THR A 204 -8.64 -21.67 13.48
CA THR A 204 -9.56 -20.70 12.89
C THR A 204 -9.58 -20.92 11.39
N HIS A 205 -10.78 -21.06 10.83
CA HIS A 205 -10.96 -21.28 9.41
C HIS A 205 -11.51 -20.01 8.77
N LYS A 206 -10.90 -19.62 7.66
CA LYS A 206 -11.36 -18.54 6.81
C LYS A 206 -11.54 -19.05 5.40
N LEU A 207 -12.71 -18.82 4.83
CA LEU A 207 -12.99 -19.07 3.43
C LEU A 207 -12.91 -17.75 2.69
N ALA A 208 -11.94 -17.63 1.80
CA ALA A 208 -11.86 -16.55 0.85
C ALA A 208 -12.48 -16.98 -0.49
N THR A 209 -13.23 -16.08 -1.12
CA THR A 209 -13.76 -16.24 -2.47
C THR A 209 -13.16 -15.17 -3.35
N LEU A 210 -12.63 -15.59 -4.50
CA LEU A 210 -12.05 -14.74 -5.52
C LEU A 210 -12.94 -14.82 -6.75
N GLY A 211 -13.44 -13.68 -7.21
CA GLY A 211 -14.25 -13.53 -8.41
C GLY A 211 -13.49 -12.72 -9.46
N ALA A 212 -13.29 -13.33 -10.63
CA ALA A 212 -12.74 -12.71 -11.83
C ALA A 212 -11.48 -11.84 -11.58
N LEU A 213 -10.45 -12.42 -10.95
CA LEU A 213 -9.13 -11.79 -10.91
C LEU A 213 -8.48 -11.94 -12.28
N ALA A 214 -8.10 -10.83 -12.91
CA ALA A 214 -7.42 -10.83 -14.18
C ALA A 214 -6.24 -9.86 -14.17
N ILE A 215 -5.24 -10.18 -14.98
CA ILE A 215 -4.09 -9.30 -15.24
C ILE A 215 -4.02 -9.17 -16.74
N TYR A 216 -3.93 -7.94 -17.23
CA TYR A 216 -3.82 -7.65 -18.65
C TYR A 216 -2.62 -6.74 -18.92
N TRP A 217 -2.17 -6.80 -20.17
CA TRP A 217 -1.13 -5.94 -20.71
C TRP A 217 -1.48 -5.63 -22.15
N ASP A 218 -2.07 -4.46 -22.37
CA ASP A 218 -2.46 -3.99 -23.70
C ASP A 218 -1.27 -3.30 -24.37
N THR A 219 -0.77 -3.88 -25.47
CA THR A 219 0.23 -3.28 -26.35
C THR A 219 -0.46 -2.31 -27.32
N ASP A 220 0.23 -1.23 -27.71
CA ASP A 220 -0.31 -0.17 -28.57
C ASP A 220 -1.67 0.38 -28.10
N ALA A 221 -1.80 0.53 -26.78
CA ALA A 221 -3.05 0.87 -26.12
C ALA A 221 -3.43 2.34 -26.31
N LYS A 222 -4.74 2.59 -26.40
CA LYS A 222 -5.30 3.94 -26.24
C LYS A 222 -5.29 4.30 -24.77
N LEU A 223 -4.45 5.27 -24.41
CA LEU A 223 -4.32 5.75 -23.05
C LEU A 223 -5.56 6.56 -22.62
N LEU A 224 -5.94 6.42 -21.36
CA LEU A 224 -6.98 7.22 -20.71
C LEU A 224 -6.45 8.60 -20.36
N GLY A 225 -5.19 8.67 -19.96
CA GLY A 225 -4.47 9.92 -19.74
C GLY A 225 -3.39 10.20 -20.77
N SER A 226 -2.42 11.01 -20.37
CA SER A 226 -1.26 11.37 -21.18
C SER A 226 -0.18 10.29 -21.26
N GLY A 227 -0.27 9.21 -20.47
CA GLY A 227 0.80 8.22 -20.30
C GLY A 227 1.97 8.70 -19.45
N LYS A 228 1.83 9.87 -18.82
CA LYS A 228 2.87 10.55 -18.04
C LYS A 228 2.34 10.88 -16.66
N GLY A 229 3.13 10.56 -15.65
CA GLY A 229 2.80 10.80 -14.24
C GLY A 229 3.16 12.19 -13.74
N SER A 230 3.52 13.14 -14.62
CA SER A 230 3.83 14.53 -14.26
C SER A 230 2.58 15.35 -13.98
N GLN A 231 1.47 15.04 -14.65
CA GLN A 231 0.20 15.77 -14.50
C GLN A 231 -0.89 14.91 -13.85
N THR A 232 -1.74 15.51 -13.02
CA THR A 232 -2.97 14.85 -12.51
C THR A 232 -4.04 14.78 -13.61
N ALA A 233 -5.06 13.94 -13.42
CA ALA A 233 -6.18 13.88 -14.37
C ALA A 233 -6.90 15.23 -14.54
N GLU A 234 -7.01 16.02 -13.46
CA GLU A 234 -7.58 17.38 -13.51
C GLU A 234 -6.73 18.32 -14.39
N GLU A 235 -5.41 18.28 -14.27
CA GLU A 235 -4.48 19.09 -15.08
C GLU A 235 -4.51 18.69 -16.56
N GLN A 236 -4.81 17.41 -16.84
CA GLN A 236 -4.99 16.89 -18.19
C GLN A 236 -6.39 17.21 -18.76
N GLY A 237 -7.28 17.82 -17.98
CA GLY A 237 -8.64 18.17 -18.40
C GLY A 237 -9.56 16.95 -18.58
N ILE A 238 -9.25 15.83 -17.92
CA ILE A 238 -10.02 14.60 -18.04
C ILE A 238 -11.11 14.58 -16.99
N ASP A 239 -12.35 14.36 -17.41
CA ASP A 239 -13.47 14.24 -16.49
C ASP A 239 -13.37 12.93 -15.69
N ARG A 240 -13.35 13.08 -14.37
CA ARG A 240 -13.28 11.99 -13.39
C ARG A 240 -14.40 10.97 -13.57
N THR A 241 -15.62 11.43 -13.86
CA THR A 241 -16.77 10.53 -14.03
C THR A 241 -16.57 9.61 -15.23
N THR A 242 -16.04 10.14 -16.32
CA THR A 242 -15.73 9.39 -17.55
C THR A 242 -14.64 8.36 -17.31
N ILE A 243 -13.62 8.67 -16.50
CA ILE A 243 -12.59 7.70 -16.10
C ILE A 243 -13.25 6.56 -15.30
N ILE A 244 -14.01 6.89 -14.26
CA ILE A 244 -14.65 5.90 -13.39
C ILE A 244 -15.54 4.93 -14.19
N ASP A 245 -16.35 5.45 -15.12
CA ASP A 245 -17.21 4.61 -15.95
C ASP A 245 -16.40 3.66 -16.84
N LYS A 246 -15.32 4.14 -17.46
CA LYS A 246 -14.40 3.28 -18.24
C LYS A 246 -13.74 2.21 -17.36
N PHE A 247 -13.31 2.55 -16.15
CA PHE A 247 -12.71 1.59 -15.23
C PHE A 247 -13.70 0.49 -14.85
N ARG A 248 -14.98 0.84 -14.64
CA ARG A 248 -16.05 -0.11 -14.32
C ARG A 248 -16.37 -1.03 -15.50
N ASP A 249 -16.39 -0.50 -16.72
CA ASP A 249 -16.68 -1.26 -17.94
C ASP A 249 -15.56 -2.25 -18.30
N MET A 250 -14.31 -1.93 -17.96
CA MET A 250 -13.14 -2.79 -18.22
C MET A 250 -13.00 -3.98 -17.26
N ILE A 251 -13.78 -4.04 -16.17
CA ILE A 251 -13.73 -5.18 -15.23
C ILE A 251 -14.53 -6.34 -15.82
N ALA A 252 -13.83 -7.45 -16.08
CA ALA A 252 -14.45 -8.68 -16.54
C ALA A 252 -15.52 -9.17 -15.54
N LYS A 253 -16.70 -9.54 -16.05
CA LYS A 253 -17.76 -10.12 -15.22
C LYS A 253 -17.59 -11.64 -15.16
N LYS A 254 -17.99 -12.22 -14.04
CA LYS A 254 -17.94 -13.66 -13.76
C LYS A 254 -18.58 -14.55 -14.84
N ASP A 255 -19.57 -14.02 -15.54
CA ASP A 255 -20.38 -14.74 -16.53
C ASP A 255 -20.05 -14.35 -17.98
N ASP A 256 -19.03 -13.51 -18.21
CA ASP A 256 -18.63 -13.13 -19.56
C ASP A 256 -17.96 -14.33 -20.25
N THR A 257 -18.52 -14.71 -21.40
CA THR A 257 -18.01 -15.80 -22.26
C THR A 257 -17.05 -15.30 -23.34
N GLU A 258 -17.08 -13.99 -23.61
CA GLU A 258 -16.13 -13.27 -24.46
C GLU A 258 -15.45 -12.19 -23.60
N PHE A 259 -14.23 -12.47 -23.16
CA PHE A 259 -13.39 -11.48 -22.49
C PHE A 259 -12.86 -10.51 -23.55
N GLY A 260 -13.65 -9.50 -23.90
CA GLY A 260 -13.30 -8.50 -24.90
C GLY A 260 -12.31 -7.43 -24.42
N ALA A 261 -11.65 -6.80 -25.41
CA ALA A 261 -10.79 -5.61 -25.41
C ALA A 261 -9.37 -5.71 -24.82
N HIS A 262 -9.13 -6.50 -23.78
CA HIS A 262 -7.81 -6.57 -23.14
C HIS A 262 -6.97 -7.77 -23.59
N GLN A 263 -5.65 -7.56 -23.69
CA GLN A 263 -4.69 -8.65 -23.88
C GLN A 263 -4.33 -9.24 -22.51
N TYR A 264 -5.07 -10.28 -22.09
CA TYR A 264 -4.91 -10.87 -20.76
C TYR A 264 -3.62 -11.70 -20.63
N ILE A 265 -2.77 -11.33 -19.67
CA ILE A 265 -1.68 -12.19 -19.19
C ILE A 265 -2.23 -13.31 -18.31
N LEU A 266 -3.13 -12.94 -17.40
CA LEU A 266 -3.92 -13.86 -16.59
C LEU A 266 -5.39 -13.64 -16.96
N LYS A 267 -5.98 -14.64 -17.62
CA LYS A 267 -7.43 -14.63 -17.91
C LYS A 267 -8.22 -14.50 -16.60
N PRO A 268 -9.47 -14.00 -16.62
CA PRO A 268 -10.26 -13.88 -15.39
C PRO A 268 -10.42 -15.20 -14.64
N VAL A 269 -9.78 -15.29 -13.47
CA VAL A 269 -9.77 -16.47 -12.62
C VAL A 269 -10.78 -16.29 -11.49
N THR A 270 -11.63 -17.30 -11.33
CA THR A 270 -12.52 -17.42 -10.18
C THR A 270 -12.10 -18.64 -9.35
N GLY A 271 -12.14 -18.50 -8.03
CA GLY A 271 -11.78 -19.57 -7.13
C GLY A 271 -12.20 -19.34 -5.69
N ARG A 272 -11.89 -20.34 -4.86
CA ARG A 272 -12.08 -20.31 -3.40
C ARG A 272 -10.79 -20.73 -2.73
N ALA A 273 -10.43 -20.06 -1.64
CA ALA A 273 -9.29 -20.40 -0.82
C ALA A 273 -9.76 -20.68 0.61
N GLY A 274 -9.53 -21.89 1.10
CA GLY A 274 -9.72 -22.24 2.49
C GLY A 274 -8.42 -22.08 3.27
N LEU A 275 -8.40 -21.21 4.28
CA LEU A 275 -7.27 -20.97 5.16
C LEU A 275 -7.58 -21.50 6.57
N GLU A 276 -6.74 -22.40 7.06
CA GLU A 276 -6.75 -22.92 8.43
C GLU A 276 -5.55 -22.34 9.18
N ILE A 277 -5.80 -21.62 10.26
CA ILE A 277 -4.76 -21.01 11.11
C ILE A 277 -4.80 -21.71 12.46
N ASP A 278 -3.72 -22.39 12.84
CA ASP A 278 -3.57 -22.98 14.17
C ASP A 278 -2.97 -21.96 15.14
N LYS A 279 -3.59 -21.85 16.31
CA LYS A 279 -3.22 -20.92 17.39
C LYS A 279 -2.58 -21.60 18.58
N THR A 280 -2.48 -22.93 18.56
CA THR A 280 -1.97 -23.70 19.71
C THR A 280 -0.46 -23.56 19.86
N GLY A 281 0.24 -23.15 18.80
CA GLY A 281 1.69 -22.95 18.81
C GLY A 281 2.48 -24.26 18.95
N LYS A 282 1.82 -25.41 18.81
CA LYS A 282 2.47 -26.71 18.82
C LYS A 282 3.23 -26.93 17.53
N LEU A 283 4.43 -27.52 17.65
CA LEU A 283 5.30 -27.83 16.51
C LEU A 283 4.87 -29.10 15.76
N ASP A 284 3.84 -29.81 16.24
CA ASP A 284 3.32 -31.05 15.65
C ASP A 284 2.45 -30.81 14.41
N ARG A 285 2.11 -29.55 14.11
CA ARG A 285 1.18 -29.18 13.05
C ARG A 285 1.60 -27.89 12.34
N PRO A 286 1.21 -27.68 11.08
CA PRO A 286 1.43 -26.42 10.39
C PRO A 286 0.67 -25.29 11.09
N LYS A 287 1.35 -24.16 11.31
CA LYS A 287 0.71 -22.95 11.83
C LYS A 287 -0.38 -22.43 10.89
N MET A 288 -0.19 -22.59 9.59
CA MET A 288 -1.14 -22.17 8.56
C MET A 288 -1.22 -23.25 7.48
N LYS A 289 -2.42 -23.64 7.08
CA LYS A 289 -2.68 -24.47 5.91
C LYS A 289 -3.60 -23.70 4.97
N ALA A 290 -3.27 -23.67 3.69
CA ALA A 290 -4.11 -23.07 2.66
C ALA A 290 -4.50 -24.12 1.62
N ARG A 291 -5.77 -24.12 1.22
CA ARG A 291 -6.32 -24.95 0.14
C ARG A 291 -6.91 -24.02 -0.90
N LEU A 292 -6.38 -24.05 -2.11
CA LEU A 292 -6.79 -23.17 -3.20
C LEU A 292 -7.51 -24.02 -4.24
N LEU A 293 -8.72 -23.60 -4.62
CA LEU A 293 -9.56 -24.26 -5.62
C LEU A 293 -9.92 -23.22 -6.68
N PHE A 294 -9.36 -23.35 -7.87
CA PHE A 294 -9.64 -22.48 -9.01
C PHE A 294 -10.31 -23.29 -10.11
N ASN A 295 -11.14 -22.64 -10.94
CA ASN A 295 -11.80 -23.31 -12.07
C ASN A 295 -10.79 -23.62 -13.17
N GLU A 296 -10.09 -22.60 -13.66
CA GLU A 296 -9.07 -22.67 -14.70
C GLU A 296 -8.06 -21.55 -14.44
N LEU A 297 -6.78 -21.81 -14.73
CA LEU A 297 -5.70 -20.84 -14.69
C LEU A 297 -5.12 -20.73 -16.11
N GLY A 298 -5.50 -19.68 -16.83
CA GLY A 298 -5.00 -19.41 -18.17
C GLY A 298 -3.95 -18.30 -18.15
N PHE A 299 -2.70 -18.66 -18.40
CA PHE A 299 -1.61 -17.71 -18.59
C PHE A 299 -1.26 -17.61 -20.07
N VAL A 300 -1.21 -16.40 -20.61
CA VAL A 300 -0.86 -16.14 -22.01
C VAL A 300 0.12 -14.97 -22.01
N ILE A 301 1.20 -15.05 -22.78
CA ILE A 301 2.10 -13.92 -22.98
C ILE A 301 2.39 -13.85 -24.46
N ASP A 302 2.19 -12.68 -25.05
CA ASP A 302 2.52 -12.41 -26.45
C ASP A 302 3.94 -11.83 -26.61
N ASP A 303 4.49 -11.89 -27.81
CA ASP A 303 5.83 -11.41 -28.12
C ASP A 303 5.98 -9.90 -27.86
N ASP A 304 4.96 -9.12 -28.22
CA ASP A 304 4.93 -7.68 -27.95
C ASP A 304 4.87 -7.37 -26.45
N GLN A 305 4.06 -8.12 -25.68
CA GLN A 305 3.99 -7.98 -24.23
C GLN A 305 5.33 -8.30 -23.56
N TYR A 306 6.03 -9.32 -24.06
CA TYR A 306 7.35 -9.70 -23.56
C TYR A 306 8.39 -8.60 -23.81
N ARG A 307 8.40 -8.01 -25.01
CA ARG A 307 9.26 -6.87 -25.36
C ARG A 307 8.99 -5.67 -24.44
N ASP A 308 7.73 -5.26 -24.32
CA ASP A 308 7.35 -4.10 -23.52
C ASP A 308 7.67 -4.32 -22.03
N ALA A 309 7.49 -5.55 -21.52
CA ALA A 309 7.86 -5.91 -20.16
C ALA A 309 9.36 -5.78 -19.90
N LEU A 310 10.21 -6.18 -20.84
CA LEU A 310 11.66 -5.98 -20.73
C LEU A 310 12.01 -4.49 -20.71
N MET A 311 11.39 -3.69 -21.59
CA MET A 311 11.60 -2.24 -21.63
C MET A 311 11.17 -1.56 -20.33
N LEU A 312 10.03 -1.95 -19.75
CA LEU A 312 9.57 -1.44 -18.47
C LEU A 312 10.53 -1.79 -17.32
N VAL A 313 11.03 -3.03 -17.29
CA VAL A 313 12.00 -3.47 -16.29
C VAL A 313 13.29 -2.67 -16.40
N ASP A 314 13.78 -2.42 -17.62
CA ASP A 314 14.96 -1.58 -17.86
C ASP A 314 14.71 -0.12 -17.47
N LEU A 315 13.53 0.42 -17.77
CA LEU A 315 13.12 1.76 -17.35
C LEU A 315 13.11 1.87 -15.81
N PHE A 316 12.52 0.91 -15.11
CA PHE A 316 12.49 0.90 -13.65
C PHE A 316 13.88 0.75 -13.04
N HIS A 317 14.72 -0.13 -13.60
CA HIS A 317 16.12 -0.25 -13.18
C HIS A 317 16.90 1.04 -13.40
N TYR A 318 16.68 1.71 -14.54
CA TYR A 318 17.26 3.02 -14.83
C TYR A 318 16.81 4.05 -13.78
N PHE A 319 15.51 4.21 -13.54
CA PHE A 319 14.98 5.17 -12.58
C PHE A 319 15.50 4.93 -11.16
N ILE A 320 15.40 3.70 -10.65
CA ILE A 320 15.82 3.36 -9.27
C ILE A 320 17.31 3.69 -9.07
N ARG A 321 18.17 3.35 -10.04
CA ARG A 321 19.60 3.65 -9.94
C ARG A 321 19.89 5.13 -10.15
N HIS A 322 19.24 5.76 -11.12
CA HIS A 322 19.50 7.15 -11.47
C HIS A 322 19.02 8.12 -10.39
N GLN A 323 17.92 7.78 -9.70
CA GLN A 323 17.37 8.56 -8.59
C GLN A 323 18.39 8.79 -7.45
N GLU A 324 19.23 7.81 -7.13
CA GLU A 324 20.28 7.96 -6.10
C GLU A 324 21.31 9.06 -6.46
N TYR A 325 21.57 9.25 -7.76
CA TYR A 325 22.57 10.18 -8.27
C TYR A 325 21.97 11.49 -8.78
N ARG A 326 20.64 11.59 -8.95
CA ARG A 326 19.96 12.80 -9.45
C ARG A 326 20.32 14.07 -8.70
N LYS A 327 20.52 14.00 -7.37
CA LYS A 327 20.94 15.15 -6.55
C LYS A 327 22.22 15.84 -7.05
N PHE A 328 23.03 15.15 -7.84
CA PHE A 328 24.28 15.66 -8.39
C PHE A 328 24.21 15.94 -9.89
N GLN A 329 23.11 15.59 -10.56
CA GLN A 329 22.98 15.71 -12.01
C GLN A 329 22.91 17.19 -12.43
N PRO A 330 23.69 17.63 -13.43
CA PRO A 330 23.59 18.97 -13.98
C PRO A 330 22.24 19.20 -14.68
N LYS A 331 21.67 20.41 -14.56
CA LYS A 331 20.44 20.80 -15.27
C LYS A 331 20.65 21.05 -16.77
N SER A 332 21.89 21.28 -17.20
CA SER A 332 22.26 21.53 -18.59
C SER A 332 22.56 20.23 -19.34
N SER A 333 22.40 20.26 -20.66
CA SER A 333 22.76 19.12 -21.50
C SER A 333 24.30 18.89 -21.49
N PRO A 334 24.77 17.66 -21.80
CA PRO A 334 26.20 17.38 -21.92
C PRO A 334 26.93 18.25 -22.93
N LYS A 335 26.21 18.77 -23.95
CA LYS A 335 26.77 19.66 -24.97
C LYS A 335 26.92 21.09 -24.48
N GLU A 336 26.03 21.56 -23.60
CA GLU A 336 26.05 22.91 -23.05
C GLU A 336 27.10 23.09 -21.95
N ASP A 337 27.25 22.12 -21.04
CA ASP A 337 28.28 22.15 -20.00
C ASP A 337 28.96 20.78 -19.79
N PRO A 338 29.95 20.42 -20.63
CA PRO A 338 30.69 19.17 -20.47
C PRO A 338 31.43 19.05 -19.13
N ARG A 339 31.82 20.18 -18.52
CA ARG A 339 32.57 20.17 -17.25
C ARG A 339 31.68 19.81 -16.07
N ALA A 340 30.44 20.29 -16.05
CA ALA A 340 29.47 19.91 -15.03
C ALA A 340 29.21 18.39 -15.06
N TRP A 341 29.10 17.79 -16.24
CA TRP A 341 28.91 16.34 -16.40
C TRP A 341 30.13 15.53 -15.96
N LEU A 342 31.36 16.00 -16.20
CA LEU A 342 32.56 15.35 -15.68
C LEU A 342 32.65 15.43 -14.14
N ARG A 343 32.25 16.57 -13.56
CA ARG A 343 32.16 16.76 -12.10
C ARG A 343 31.11 15.84 -11.49
N PHE A 344 29.95 15.72 -12.13
CA PHE A 344 28.90 14.78 -11.75
C PHE A 344 29.41 13.34 -11.73
N ALA A 345 30.02 12.86 -12.81
CA ALA A 345 30.56 11.50 -12.89
C ALA A 345 31.60 11.23 -11.78
N THR A 346 32.52 12.18 -11.56
CA THR A 346 33.53 12.08 -10.49
C THR A 346 32.88 12.06 -9.12
N LYS A 347 31.92 12.95 -8.86
CA LYS A 347 31.25 13.10 -7.57
C LYS A 347 30.40 11.88 -7.21
N SER A 348 29.67 11.32 -8.18
CA SER A 348 28.84 10.12 -7.98
C SER A 348 29.66 8.90 -7.52
N VAL A 349 30.90 8.75 -7.99
CA VAL A 349 31.82 7.69 -7.55
C VAL A 349 32.54 8.08 -6.25
N TYR A 350 33.03 9.33 -6.17
CA TYR A 350 33.77 9.82 -5.01
C TYR A 350 32.92 9.83 -3.75
N ASP A 351 31.69 10.34 -3.80
CA ASP A 351 30.81 10.45 -2.62
C ASP A 351 30.51 9.09 -2.02
N LYS A 352 30.37 8.03 -2.84
CA LYS A 352 30.18 6.66 -2.34
C LYS A 352 31.40 6.16 -1.56
N ILE A 353 32.60 6.43 -2.06
CA ILE A 353 33.86 6.06 -1.38
C ILE A 353 34.08 6.92 -0.14
N HIS A 354 33.85 8.22 -0.26
CA HIS A 354 34.01 9.20 0.81
C HIS A 354 33.03 8.94 1.95
N GLU A 355 31.74 8.72 1.68
CA GLU A 355 30.77 8.33 2.69
C GLU A 355 31.15 7.02 3.36
N ARG A 356 31.55 6.00 2.59
CA ARG A 356 31.99 4.72 3.15
C ARG A 356 33.14 4.93 4.12
N ASN A 357 34.15 5.72 3.74
CA ASN A 357 35.29 5.99 4.60
C ASN A 357 34.91 6.87 5.80
N ARG A 358 34.08 7.91 5.59
CA ARG A 358 33.57 8.81 6.63
C ARG A 358 32.82 8.04 7.71
N ARG A 359 32.00 7.05 7.33
CA ARG A 359 31.25 6.19 8.27
C ARG A 359 32.15 5.43 9.25
N TRP A 360 33.42 5.23 8.93
CA TRP A 360 34.42 4.58 9.79
C TRP A 360 35.31 5.56 10.57
N THR A 361 35.03 6.87 10.51
CA THR A 361 35.79 7.87 11.26
C THR A 361 35.25 8.05 12.68
N TRP A 362 36.14 8.32 13.63
CA TRP A 362 35.75 8.67 15.01
C TRP A 362 34.83 9.89 15.08
N ALA A 363 35.01 10.87 14.17
CA ALA A 363 34.14 12.04 14.08
C ALA A 363 32.69 11.65 13.74
N TYR A 364 32.49 10.76 12.78
CA TYR A 364 31.17 10.27 12.42
C TYR A 364 30.53 9.44 13.53
N PHE A 365 31.31 8.61 14.24
CA PHE A 365 30.78 7.88 15.40
C PHE A 365 30.36 8.81 16.53
N LYS A 366 31.14 9.89 16.78
CA LYS A 366 30.77 10.93 17.74
C LYS A 366 29.46 11.62 17.34
N GLU A 367 29.34 12.05 16.07
CA GLU A 367 28.12 12.66 15.52
C GLU A 367 26.90 11.75 15.70
N ARG A 368 27.01 10.46 15.35
CA ARG A 368 25.89 9.51 15.52
C ARG A 368 25.54 9.22 16.97
N ARG A 369 26.52 9.24 17.88
CA ARG A 369 26.27 9.17 19.32
C ARG A 369 25.50 10.41 19.78
N ASP A 370 25.94 11.60 19.39
CA ASP A 370 25.36 12.87 19.80
C ASP A 370 23.93 13.02 19.25
N ASP A 371 23.70 12.64 17.99
CA ASP A 371 22.38 12.52 17.38
C ASP A 371 21.47 11.56 18.13
N ARG A 372 21.97 10.38 18.52
CA ARG A 372 21.19 9.41 19.28
C ARG A 372 20.79 9.98 20.64
N ILE A 373 21.68 10.71 21.30
CA ILE A 373 21.39 11.37 22.58
C ILE A 373 20.30 12.45 22.36
N LYS A 374 20.44 13.29 21.34
CA LYS A 374 19.43 14.31 20.98
C LYS A 374 18.09 13.68 20.63
N TYR A 375 18.09 12.61 19.82
CA TYR A 375 16.89 11.86 19.47
C TYR A 375 16.19 11.29 20.69
N ILE A 376 16.93 10.73 21.66
CA ILE A 376 16.34 10.20 22.91
C ILE A 376 15.64 11.33 23.69
N ASP A 377 16.25 12.52 23.75
CA ASP A 377 15.65 13.67 24.42
C ASP A 377 14.37 14.12 23.72
N LEU A 378 14.44 14.35 22.41
CA LEU A 378 13.28 14.73 21.58
C LEU A 378 12.17 13.69 21.61
N PHE A 379 12.52 12.40 21.59
CA PHE A 379 11.56 11.30 21.69
C PHE A 379 10.86 11.29 23.06
N LYS A 380 11.59 11.55 24.15
CA LYS A 380 10.99 11.70 25.48
C LYS A 380 10.04 12.89 25.55
N LYS A 381 10.41 14.05 24.97
CA LYS A 381 9.53 15.21 24.86
C LYS A 381 8.26 14.89 24.06
N LYS A 382 8.42 14.24 22.90
CA LYS A 382 7.30 13.78 22.04
C LYS A 382 6.36 12.84 22.79
N LYS A 383 6.89 11.86 23.53
CA LYS A 383 6.09 10.93 24.35
C LYS A 383 5.35 11.60 25.51
N LYS A 384 5.84 12.74 26.00
CA LYS A 384 5.19 13.54 27.05
C LYS A 384 4.23 14.59 26.50
N GLU A 385 4.00 14.62 25.18
CA GLU A 385 3.21 15.65 24.48
C GLU A 385 3.71 17.09 24.76
N GLU A 386 5.00 17.25 25.05
CA GLU A 386 5.61 18.56 25.22
C GLU A 386 5.76 19.25 23.85
N LYS A 387 5.50 20.56 23.79
CA LYS A 387 5.65 21.34 22.54
C LYS A 387 7.12 21.38 22.12
N LEU A 388 7.40 20.82 20.95
CA LEU A 388 8.69 20.93 20.27
C LEU A 388 8.83 22.34 19.68
N THR A 389 10.04 22.90 19.73
CA THR A 389 10.34 24.19 19.07
C THR A 389 10.44 24.01 17.54
N PRO A 390 10.34 25.09 16.73
CA PRO A 390 10.40 24.99 15.27
C PRO A 390 11.70 24.39 14.70
N GLU A 391 12.79 24.37 15.48
CA GLU A 391 14.06 23.73 15.12
C GLU A 391 14.14 22.25 15.56
N GLU A 392 13.16 21.80 16.36
CA GLU A 392 13.03 20.45 16.89
C GLU A 392 11.90 19.64 16.22
N VAL A 393 11.03 20.30 15.45
CA VAL A 393 10.00 19.73 14.56
C VAL A 393 10.62 19.44 13.21
#